data_AF-A0A3A4K203-F1
#
_entry.id   AF-A0A3A4K203-F1
#
_cell.length_a   1.000
_cell.length_b   1.000
_cell.length_c   1.000
_cell.angle_alpha   90.00
_cell.angle_beta   90.00
_cell.angle_gamma   90.00
#
_symmetry.space_group_name_H-M   'P 1'
#
loop_
_entity.id
_entity.type
_entity.pdbx_description
1 polymer ?
#
loop_
_entity_poly.entity_id
_entity_poly.type
_entity_poly.pdbx_seq_one_letter_code
_entity_poly.pdbx_strand_id
1 'polypeptide(L)'
;MRKMAMWIGVAAMLVFGTAAQAQTSWDATVTVLGANTYGSVDLYRDGQPLGNIFAGEFNLDVNGENFPGYCVELGVLIYANVPYPATATVLPAESPWCEVSYILQNYEAADGFWGMVIQVAIWKLIDSGSDLYTDHAYVEQYSDELVAEATGMCPLLCTDSVDLAVEAQLAGGEVQATVTLTQAGQPMEGQQIAVSAEGGAILSPSGGVGTTDADGQLLVTIAPQDGATTITVSAQAVGHELLYLDLGDALQDLTILNLGSPCDYSASASVELTVGYGDPRTIGFWKHQVSGCGRPQVARRTIESWLPLQVFDVRIASFRQLRGVLDLGRATMRQRAVQQCTATKLNIAYGELSMGSWVDTDGDGAGDSTVADALDFASDAYFARDYETAKDICDTINNL
;
A
#
# COMPACT_ATOMS: atom_id res chain seq x y z
N MET A 1 -19.23 -4.98 -44.52
CA MET A 1 -19.72 -5.33 -43.17
C MET A 1 -18.53 -5.43 -42.25
N ARG A 2 -18.17 -4.34 -41.56
CA ARG A 2 -17.05 -4.29 -40.60
C ARG A 2 -17.63 -3.86 -39.25
N LYS A 3 -17.39 -4.66 -38.22
CA LYS A 3 -17.78 -4.36 -36.83
C LYS A 3 -16.89 -3.24 -36.30
N MET A 4 -17.52 -2.12 -35.93
CA MET A 4 -16.93 -1.07 -35.09
C MET A 4 -17.05 -1.52 -33.63
N ALA A 5 -15.93 -1.57 -32.91
CA ALA A 5 -15.91 -1.70 -31.46
C ALA A 5 -15.95 -0.28 -30.87
N MET A 6 -17.06 0.04 -30.21
CA MET A 6 -17.30 1.26 -29.45
C MET A 6 -16.73 1.04 -28.05
N TRP A 7 -15.72 1.83 -27.67
CA TRP A 7 -15.21 1.87 -26.30
C TRP A 7 -16.13 2.78 -25.47
N ILE A 8 -16.77 2.20 -24.46
CA ILE A 8 -17.49 2.93 -23.40
C ILE A 8 -16.45 3.20 -22.31
N GLY A 9 -16.06 4.46 -22.15
CA GLY A 9 -15.32 4.92 -20.97
C GLY A 9 -16.29 5.06 -19.81
N VAL A 10 -16.17 4.19 -18.81
CA VAL A 10 -16.82 4.38 -17.51
C VAL A 10 -15.89 5.25 -16.68
N ALA A 11 -16.23 6.53 -16.53
CA ALA A 11 -15.65 7.37 -15.51
C ALA A 11 -16.23 6.91 -14.16
N ALA A 12 -15.40 6.28 -13.33
CA ALA A 12 -15.73 6.03 -11.93
C ALA A 12 -15.74 7.37 -11.20
N MET A 13 -16.95 7.88 -10.93
CA MET A 13 -17.17 9.06 -10.11
C MET A 13 -16.95 8.64 -8.66
N LEU A 14 -15.80 8.99 -8.07
CA LEU A 14 -15.60 8.88 -6.62
C LEU A 14 -16.57 9.84 -5.93
N VAL A 15 -17.62 9.26 -5.34
CA VAL A 15 -18.48 9.96 -4.40
C VAL A 15 -17.80 9.83 -3.04
N PHE A 16 -17.18 10.92 -2.57
CA PHE A 16 -16.80 11.04 -1.16
C PHE A 16 -18.09 11.13 -0.34
N GLY A 17 -18.53 9.98 0.18
CA GLY A 17 -19.56 9.94 1.20
C GLY A 17 -19.04 10.61 2.46
N THR A 18 -19.74 11.62 2.95
CA THR A 18 -19.56 12.11 4.32
C THR A 18 -19.79 10.95 5.27
N ALA A 19 -18.79 10.59 6.08
CA ALA A 19 -18.91 9.54 7.08
C ALA A 19 -20.16 9.78 7.93
N ALA A 20 -21.10 8.83 7.91
CA ALA A 20 -22.18 8.81 8.88
C ALA A 20 -21.53 8.70 10.26
N GLN A 21 -21.94 9.55 11.20
CA GLN A 21 -21.52 9.39 12.60
C GLN A 21 -21.87 7.97 13.03
N ALA A 22 -20.86 7.18 13.39
CA ALA A 22 -21.09 5.83 13.87
C ALA A 22 -21.97 5.93 15.12
N GLN A 23 -23.15 5.30 15.08
CA GLN A 23 -24.02 5.22 16.24
C GLN A 23 -23.29 4.39 17.30
N THR A 24 -22.87 5.02 18.40
CA THR A 24 -22.06 4.37 19.44
C THR A 24 -22.86 3.49 20.39
N SER A 25 -24.20 3.56 20.36
CA SER A 25 -25.08 2.71 21.17
C SER A 25 -26.45 2.46 20.53
N TRP A 26 -27.01 1.27 20.70
CA TRP A 26 -28.35 0.91 20.22
C TRP A 26 -29.08 -0.09 21.12
N ASP A 27 -30.41 -0.13 21.01
CA ASP A 27 -31.22 -1.13 21.69
C ASP A 27 -31.09 -2.49 20.98
N ALA A 28 -30.87 -3.54 21.75
CA ALA A 28 -30.76 -4.91 21.29
C ALA A 28 -31.64 -5.85 22.12
N THR A 29 -31.94 -7.03 21.57
CA THR A 29 -32.45 -8.17 22.32
C THR A 29 -31.38 -9.24 22.33
N VAL A 30 -30.96 -9.65 23.53
CA VAL A 30 -29.89 -10.64 23.74
C VAL A 30 -30.49 -11.89 24.37
N THR A 31 -30.24 -13.05 23.77
CA THR A 31 -30.60 -14.35 24.37
C THR A 31 -29.34 -15.20 24.52
N VAL A 32 -29.06 -15.66 25.74
CA VAL A 32 -27.99 -16.64 25.95
C VAL A 32 -28.49 -18.01 25.53
N LEU A 33 -28.07 -18.52 24.37
CA LEU A 33 -28.52 -19.81 23.86
C LEU A 33 -27.96 -20.99 24.66
N GLY A 34 -26.81 -20.78 25.27
CA GLY A 34 -26.11 -21.75 26.10
C GLY A 34 -24.63 -21.45 26.16
N ALA A 35 -23.92 -22.20 26.98
CA ALA A 35 -22.47 -22.16 27.05
C ALA A 35 -21.87 -23.02 25.92
N ASN A 36 -20.97 -22.45 25.12
CA ASN A 36 -20.23 -23.20 24.10
C ASN A 36 -19.14 -24.04 24.76
N THR A 37 -18.30 -23.36 25.54
CA THR A 37 -17.15 -23.93 26.23
C THR A 37 -17.11 -23.36 27.63
N TYR A 38 -17.28 -24.21 28.64
CA TYR A 38 -17.37 -23.73 30.02
C TYR A 38 -16.82 -24.71 31.05
N GLY A 39 -16.48 -24.13 32.19
CA GLY A 39 -16.26 -24.84 33.43
C GLY A 39 -16.59 -23.97 34.63
N SER A 40 -16.24 -24.50 35.79
CA SER A 40 -16.46 -23.89 37.09
C SER A 40 -15.10 -23.62 37.70
N VAL A 41 -14.82 -22.37 38.05
CA VAL A 41 -13.56 -21.96 38.69
C VAL A 41 -13.85 -21.40 40.07
N ASP A 42 -13.07 -21.84 41.06
CA ASP A 42 -13.07 -21.19 42.37
C ASP A 42 -12.19 -19.94 42.25
N LEU A 43 -12.82 -18.77 42.36
CA LEU A 43 -12.16 -17.47 42.24
C LEU A 43 -12.01 -16.80 43.60
N TYR A 44 -10.91 -16.09 43.75
CA TYR A 44 -10.57 -15.32 44.93
C TYR A 44 -10.25 -13.89 44.49
N ARG A 45 -10.72 -12.93 45.29
CA ARG A 45 -10.38 -11.51 45.14
C ARG A 45 -9.84 -11.02 46.47
N ASP A 46 -8.61 -10.52 46.48
CA ASP A 46 -7.92 -10.03 47.68
C ASP A 46 -7.93 -11.08 48.82
N GLY A 47 -7.76 -12.35 48.44
CA GLY A 47 -7.79 -13.50 49.35
C GLY A 47 -9.18 -13.88 49.90
N GLN A 48 -10.26 -13.23 49.48
CA GLN A 48 -11.62 -13.63 49.81
C GLN A 48 -12.22 -14.51 48.70
N PRO A 49 -12.83 -15.67 49.04
CA PRO A 49 -13.47 -16.51 48.04
C PRO A 49 -14.72 -15.81 47.48
N LEU A 50 -14.80 -15.67 46.16
CA LEU A 50 -16.01 -15.28 45.45
C LEU A 50 -16.94 -16.49 45.22
N GLY A 51 -16.42 -17.69 45.46
CA GLY A 51 -17.12 -18.96 45.30
C GLY A 51 -16.82 -19.62 43.96
N ASN A 52 -17.58 -20.66 43.67
CA ASN A 52 -17.49 -21.38 42.41
C ASN A 52 -18.27 -20.61 41.34
N ILE A 53 -17.55 -19.93 40.44
CA ILE A 53 -18.13 -19.08 39.40
C ILE A 53 -18.04 -19.82 38.06
N PHE A 54 -19.10 -19.67 37.27
CA PHE A 54 -19.11 -20.11 35.90
C PHE A 54 -18.12 -19.29 35.06
N ALA A 55 -17.19 -19.93 34.35
CA ALA A 55 -16.27 -19.26 33.43
C ALA A 55 -16.23 -19.96 32.08
N GLY A 56 -16.37 -19.19 31.00
CA GLY A 56 -16.44 -19.74 29.64
C GLY A 56 -17.00 -18.79 28.61
N GLU A 57 -17.05 -19.27 27.36
CA GLU A 57 -17.69 -18.59 26.25
C GLU A 57 -19.18 -18.98 26.15
N PHE A 58 -20.02 -17.97 25.92
CA PHE A 58 -21.44 -18.13 25.65
C PHE A 58 -21.74 -17.98 24.17
N ASN A 59 -22.71 -18.74 23.69
CA ASN A 59 -23.36 -18.45 22.43
C ASN A 59 -24.53 -17.49 22.68
N LEU A 60 -24.42 -16.28 22.13
CA LEU A 60 -25.38 -15.19 22.30
C LEU A 60 -26.12 -14.97 21.00
N ASP A 61 -27.44 -15.01 21.04
CA ASP A 61 -28.30 -14.51 19.96
C ASP A 61 -28.56 -13.02 20.23
N VAL A 62 -28.04 -12.16 19.38
CA VAL A 62 -28.24 -10.71 19.42
C VAL A 62 -29.02 -10.30 18.18
N ASN A 63 -30.28 -9.92 18.36
CA ASN A 63 -31.20 -9.54 17.28
C ASN A 63 -31.36 -10.59 16.15
N GLY A 64 -31.19 -11.89 16.45
CA GLY A 64 -31.32 -12.99 15.51
C GLY A 64 -30.00 -13.52 14.94
N GLU A 65 -28.86 -12.94 15.34
CA GLU A 65 -27.52 -13.34 14.90
C GLU A 65 -26.70 -13.90 16.07
N ASN A 66 -25.91 -14.95 15.82
CA ASN A 66 -25.19 -15.68 16.85
C ASN A 66 -23.74 -15.20 16.99
N PHE A 67 -23.33 -14.91 18.21
CA PHE A 67 -21.99 -14.43 18.55
C PHE A 67 -21.41 -15.17 19.75
N PRO A 68 -20.09 -15.41 19.77
CA PRO A 68 -19.39 -15.76 21.00
C PRO A 68 -19.35 -14.53 21.91
N GLY A 69 -19.60 -14.72 23.19
CA GLY A 69 -19.48 -13.64 24.18
C GLY A 69 -19.00 -14.12 25.54
N TYR A 70 -18.55 -13.16 26.34
CA TYR A 70 -17.92 -13.38 27.62
C TYR A 70 -18.55 -12.47 28.69
N CYS A 71 -18.53 -12.93 29.93
CA CYS A 71 -18.97 -12.14 31.07
C CYS A 71 -18.00 -10.98 31.35
N VAL A 72 -18.52 -9.80 31.63
CA VAL A 72 -17.73 -8.64 32.08
C VAL A 72 -17.64 -8.58 33.60
N GLU A 73 -18.77 -8.82 34.27
CA GLU A 73 -18.88 -8.75 35.73
C GLU A 73 -18.58 -10.08 36.42
N LEU A 74 -18.21 -10.00 37.70
CA LEU A 74 -17.98 -11.15 38.57
C LEU A 74 -19.18 -11.37 39.49
N GLY A 75 -19.72 -12.60 39.49
CA GLY A 75 -20.73 -13.04 40.46
C GLY A 75 -22.16 -12.57 40.17
N VAL A 76 -22.43 -12.01 38.98
CA VAL A 76 -23.78 -11.71 38.52
C VAL A 76 -24.32 -12.91 37.73
N LEU A 77 -25.62 -13.17 37.83
CA LEU A 77 -26.24 -14.33 37.18
C LEU A 77 -26.76 -13.97 35.79
N ILE A 78 -26.62 -14.92 34.87
CA ILE A 78 -27.32 -14.92 33.59
C ILE A 78 -28.04 -16.24 33.39
N TYR A 79 -29.24 -16.21 32.80
CA TYR A 79 -30.05 -17.41 32.57
C TYR A 79 -30.13 -17.72 31.09
N ALA A 80 -29.84 -18.97 30.73
CA ALA A 80 -29.93 -19.43 29.36
C ALA A 80 -31.39 -19.49 28.87
N ASN A 81 -31.59 -19.27 27.57
CA ASN A 81 -32.86 -19.32 26.84
C ASN A 81 -33.88 -18.29 27.32
N VAL A 82 -33.42 -17.19 27.92
CA VAL A 82 -34.25 -16.04 28.29
C VAL A 82 -33.79 -14.84 27.45
N PRO A 83 -34.69 -14.18 26.71
CA PRO A 83 -34.37 -12.95 26.01
C PRO A 83 -34.35 -11.78 26.99
N TYR A 84 -33.31 -10.97 26.90
CA TYR A 84 -33.10 -9.76 27.69
C TYR A 84 -33.13 -8.53 26.78
N PRO A 85 -33.84 -7.46 27.16
CA PRO A 85 -33.55 -6.15 26.57
C PRO A 85 -32.13 -5.78 26.97
N ALA A 86 -31.35 -5.29 26.00
CA ALA A 86 -29.99 -4.84 26.26
C ALA A 86 -29.72 -3.52 25.53
N THR A 87 -28.78 -2.75 26.07
CA THR A 87 -28.17 -1.64 25.35
C THR A 87 -26.78 -2.06 24.90
N ALA A 88 -26.61 -2.20 23.59
CA ALA A 88 -25.31 -2.46 22.99
C ALA A 88 -24.55 -1.15 22.83
N THR A 89 -23.29 -1.11 23.26
CA THR A 89 -22.41 0.06 23.17
C THR A 89 -21.07 -0.33 22.58
N VAL A 90 -20.56 0.46 21.63
CA VAL A 90 -19.21 0.30 21.10
C VAL A 90 -18.20 0.72 22.16
N LEU A 91 -17.31 -0.19 22.55
CA LEU A 91 -16.31 0.07 23.55
C LEU A 91 -15.16 0.93 22.97
N PRO A 92 -14.64 1.88 23.74
CA PRO A 92 -13.53 2.72 23.32
C PRO A 92 -12.22 1.94 23.19
N ALA A 93 -11.29 2.46 22.39
CA ALA A 93 -9.92 1.95 22.29
C ALA A 93 -9.04 2.49 23.43
N GLU A 94 -9.39 2.11 24.65
CA GLU A 94 -8.62 2.41 25.86
C GLU A 94 -8.58 1.17 26.76
N SER A 95 -7.60 1.13 27.68
CA SER A 95 -7.50 0.06 28.68
C SER A 95 -8.77 0.03 29.55
N PRO A 96 -9.31 -1.16 29.90
CA PRO A 96 -8.77 -2.49 29.59
C PRO A 96 -9.27 -3.11 28.27
N TRP A 97 -10.05 -2.36 27.48
CA TRP A 97 -10.77 -2.88 26.32
C TRP A 97 -9.86 -3.13 25.12
N CYS A 98 -8.76 -2.39 25.00
CA CYS A 98 -7.66 -2.69 24.08
C CYS A 98 -7.14 -4.12 24.31
N GLU A 99 -6.81 -4.45 25.55
CA GLU A 99 -6.24 -5.74 25.95
C GLU A 99 -7.26 -6.87 25.84
N VAL A 100 -8.51 -6.62 26.24
CA VAL A 100 -9.61 -7.57 26.05
C VAL A 100 -9.82 -7.88 24.57
N SER A 101 -9.84 -6.85 23.71
CA SER A 101 -9.98 -7.04 22.26
C SER A 101 -8.80 -7.82 21.67
N TYR A 102 -7.57 -7.56 22.15
CA TYR A 102 -6.39 -8.34 21.75
C TYR A 102 -6.58 -9.82 22.04
N ILE A 103 -7.03 -10.17 23.25
CA ILE A 103 -7.28 -11.57 23.62
C ILE A 103 -8.33 -12.18 22.70
N LEU A 104 -9.47 -11.52 22.51
CA LEU A 104 -10.58 -12.05 21.72
C LEU A 104 -10.25 -12.19 20.23
N GLN A 105 -9.31 -11.42 19.69
CA GLN A 105 -8.88 -11.51 18.29
C GLN A 105 -7.85 -12.62 18.05
N ASN A 106 -7.03 -12.95 19.05
CA ASN A 106 -5.88 -13.85 18.89
C ASN A 106 -6.09 -15.23 19.52
N TYR A 107 -7.09 -15.38 20.38
CA TYR A 107 -7.34 -16.60 21.13
C TYR A 107 -8.78 -17.10 20.94
N GLU A 108 -8.91 -18.40 20.65
CA GLU A 108 -10.19 -19.08 20.50
C GLU A 108 -10.45 -19.97 21.72
N ALA A 109 -11.68 -19.98 22.23
CA ALA A 109 -12.12 -20.90 23.28
C ALA A 109 -12.35 -22.31 22.71
N ALA A 110 -11.29 -22.97 22.24
CA ALA A 110 -11.35 -24.25 21.54
C ALA A 110 -11.98 -25.40 22.36
N ASP A 111 -11.92 -25.30 23.69
CA ASP A 111 -12.56 -26.21 24.63
C ASP A 111 -12.91 -25.47 25.94
N GLY A 112 -13.55 -26.19 26.87
CA GLY A 112 -13.94 -25.62 28.17
C GLY A 112 -12.77 -25.11 29.01
N PHE A 113 -11.56 -25.65 28.82
CA PHE A 113 -10.36 -25.16 29.51
C PHE A 113 -9.95 -23.79 28.98
N TRP A 114 -9.84 -23.64 27.66
CA TRP A 114 -9.52 -22.35 27.03
C TRP A 114 -10.61 -21.29 27.24
N GLY A 115 -11.88 -21.69 27.25
CA GLY A 115 -12.98 -20.81 27.65
C GLY A 115 -12.82 -20.25 29.06
N MET A 116 -12.41 -21.08 30.04
CA MET A 116 -12.11 -20.61 31.39
C MET A 116 -10.90 -19.69 31.44
N VAL A 117 -9.81 -20.03 30.72
CA VAL A 117 -8.59 -19.21 30.66
C VAL A 117 -8.87 -17.82 30.11
N ILE A 118 -9.58 -17.72 28.98
CA ILE A 118 -9.94 -16.44 28.35
C ILE A 118 -10.85 -15.63 29.29
N GLN A 119 -11.88 -16.26 29.86
CA GLN A 119 -12.81 -15.57 30.76
C GLN A 119 -12.12 -15.02 32.02
N VAL A 120 -11.20 -15.78 32.63
CA VAL A 120 -10.44 -15.34 33.81
C VAL A 120 -9.47 -14.21 33.42
N ALA A 121 -8.82 -14.28 32.26
CA ALA A 121 -7.95 -13.21 31.78
C ALA A 121 -8.73 -11.89 31.56
N ILE A 122 -9.93 -11.95 30.97
CA ILE A 122 -10.82 -10.79 30.82
C ILE A 122 -11.14 -10.17 32.18
N TRP A 123 -11.53 -10.97 33.18
CA TRP A 123 -11.81 -10.46 34.52
C TRP A 123 -10.58 -9.85 35.19
N LYS A 124 -9.39 -10.44 35.03
CA LYS A 124 -8.13 -9.88 35.55
C LYS A 124 -7.79 -8.51 34.94
N LEU A 125 -8.06 -8.31 33.64
CA LEU A 125 -7.86 -7.02 32.98
C LEU A 125 -8.85 -5.96 33.49
N ILE A 126 -10.13 -6.34 33.59
CA ILE A 126 -11.20 -5.43 34.04
C ILE A 126 -11.07 -5.09 35.53
N ASP A 127 -10.65 -6.05 36.35
CA ASP A 127 -10.45 -5.92 37.80
C ASP A 127 -8.97 -5.79 38.19
N SER A 128 -8.17 -5.13 37.34
CA SER A 128 -6.71 -4.99 37.51
C SER A 128 -6.25 -4.31 38.80
N GLY A 129 -7.17 -3.68 39.55
CA GLY A 129 -6.93 -3.11 40.86
C GLY A 129 -6.97 -4.11 42.03
N SER A 130 -7.43 -5.34 41.79
CA SER A 130 -7.62 -6.39 42.80
C SER A 130 -6.67 -7.57 42.58
N ASP A 131 -6.33 -8.30 43.64
CA ASP A 131 -5.61 -9.57 43.54
C ASP A 131 -6.60 -10.70 43.19
N LEU A 132 -6.96 -10.77 41.90
CA LEU A 132 -7.88 -11.79 41.36
C LEU A 132 -7.09 -13.03 40.91
N TYR A 133 -7.38 -14.18 41.51
CA TYR A 133 -6.73 -15.45 41.16
C TYR A 133 -7.69 -16.65 41.31
N THR A 134 -7.33 -17.78 40.71
CA THR A 134 -8.01 -19.07 40.90
C THR A 134 -7.07 -20.13 41.48
N ASP A 135 -7.62 -21.03 42.30
CA ASP A 135 -6.89 -22.22 42.81
C ASP A 135 -6.63 -23.27 41.71
N HIS A 136 -7.24 -23.12 40.54
CA HIS A 136 -7.00 -23.99 39.40
C HIS A 136 -5.68 -23.62 38.71
N ALA A 137 -4.56 -24.17 39.21
CA ALA A 137 -3.18 -23.81 38.82
C ALA A 137 -2.93 -23.60 37.31
N TYR A 138 -3.47 -24.45 36.44
CA TYR A 138 -3.31 -24.27 35.00
C TYR A 138 -4.11 -23.08 34.45
N VAL A 139 -5.36 -22.89 34.89
CA VAL A 139 -6.18 -21.74 34.43
C VAL A 139 -5.51 -20.45 34.91
N GLU A 140 -5.02 -20.44 36.14
CA GLU A 140 -4.27 -19.32 36.69
C GLU A 140 -3.04 -18.99 35.84
N GLN A 141 -2.15 -19.98 35.63
CA GLN A 141 -0.93 -19.79 34.85
C GLN A 141 -1.22 -19.25 33.44
N TYR A 142 -2.11 -19.89 32.68
CA TYR A 142 -2.34 -19.46 31.30
C TYR A 142 -3.12 -18.15 31.22
N SER A 143 -4.00 -17.85 32.18
CA SER A 143 -4.66 -16.54 32.23
C SER A 143 -3.66 -15.42 32.54
N ASP A 144 -2.67 -15.64 33.41
CA ASP A 144 -1.58 -14.69 33.65
C ASP A 144 -0.71 -14.49 32.40
N GLU A 145 -0.41 -15.57 31.68
CA GLU A 145 0.34 -15.49 30.41
C GLU A 145 -0.43 -14.64 29.37
N LEU A 146 -1.75 -14.83 29.23
CA LEU A 146 -2.59 -14.01 28.35
C LEU A 146 -2.63 -12.54 28.78
N VAL A 147 -2.80 -12.26 30.07
CA VAL A 147 -2.81 -10.89 30.59
C VAL A 147 -1.46 -10.21 30.34
N ALA A 148 -0.35 -10.90 30.60
CA ALA A 148 1.00 -10.37 30.38
C ALA A 148 1.27 -10.08 28.90
N GLU A 149 0.79 -10.94 27.99
CA GLU A 149 0.91 -10.71 26.55
C GLU A 149 0.01 -9.57 26.05
N ALA A 150 -1.23 -9.49 26.56
CA ALA A 150 -2.18 -8.46 26.16
C ALA A 150 -1.82 -7.08 26.70
N THR A 151 -1.11 -6.98 27.82
CA THR A 151 -0.80 -5.71 28.49
C THR A 151 -0.10 -4.71 27.54
N GLY A 152 -0.73 -3.57 27.30
CA GLY A 152 -0.21 -2.52 26.43
C GLY A 152 -0.46 -2.76 24.93
N MET A 153 -1.11 -3.86 24.57
CA MET A 153 -1.56 -4.13 23.21
C MET A 153 -2.91 -3.46 22.98
N CYS A 154 -3.06 -2.76 21.86
CA CYS A 154 -4.34 -2.25 21.39
C CYS A 154 -4.51 -2.56 19.90
N PRO A 155 -5.26 -3.61 19.53
CA PRO A 155 -5.58 -3.86 18.13
C PRO A 155 -6.48 -2.74 17.61
N LEU A 156 -6.46 -2.53 16.29
CA LEU A 156 -7.29 -1.51 15.66
C LEU A 156 -8.78 -1.75 15.94
N LEU A 157 -9.41 -0.84 16.68
CA LEU A 157 -10.85 -0.87 16.92
C LEU A 157 -11.60 0.06 15.97
N CYS A 158 -12.80 -0.35 15.59
CA CYS A 158 -13.70 0.47 14.78
C CYS A 158 -14.16 1.69 15.57
N THR A 159 -13.47 2.79 15.33
CA THR A 159 -13.75 4.08 15.96
C THR A 159 -13.54 5.20 14.95
N ASP A 160 -14.19 6.34 15.19
CA ASP A 160 -14.09 7.55 14.34
C ASP A 160 -12.71 8.24 14.43
N SER A 161 -11.82 7.76 15.28
CA SER A 161 -10.53 8.40 15.58
C SER A 161 -9.34 7.77 14.86
N VAL A 162 -9.58 6.85 13.93
CA VAL A 162 -8.56 6.19 13.13
C VAL A 162 -8.21 7.03 11.89
N ASP A 163 -6.93 7.30 11.70
CA ASP A 163 -6.39 7.94 10.50
C ASP A 163 -5.34 7.04 9.85
N LEU A 164 -5.55 6.76 8.56
CA LEU A 164 -4.61 6.02 7.72
C LEU A 164 -4.16 6.96 6.61
N ALA A 165 -2.86 7.22 6.54
CA ALA A 165 -2.26 8.08 5.54
C ALA A 165 -1.22 7.31 4.73
N VAL A 166 -1.07 7.68 3.45
CA VAL A 166 0.00 7.20 2.58
C VAL A 166 0.73 8.41 2.04
N GLU A 167 2.04 8.44 2.20
CA GLU A 167 2.93 9.38 1.53
C GLU A 167 3.87 8.58 0.62
N ALA A 168 4.13 9.07 -0.59
CA ALA A 168 4.98 8.37 -1.54
C ALA A 168 5.88 9.33 -2.30
N GLN A 169 7.10 8.88 -2.59
CA GLN A 169 8.11 9.66 -3.31
C GLN A 169 9.03 8.77 -4.14
N LEU A 170 9.56 9.31 -5.24
CA LEU A 170 10.57 8.65 -6.07
C LEU A 170 11.97 8.88 -5.46
N ALA A 171 12.66 7.80 -5.10
CA ALA A 171 14.02 7.85 -4.56
C ALA A 171 14.87 6.72 -5.14
N GLY A 172 16.01 7.06 -5.75
CA GLY A 172 16.95 6.05 -6.27
C GLY A 172 16.42 5.20 -7.44
N GLY A 173 15.36 5.64 -8.13
CA GLY A 173 14.71 4.88 -9.21
C GLY A 173 13.60 3.93 -8.74
N GLU A 174 13.32 3.91 -7.44
CA GLU A 174 12.22 3.18 -6.81
C GLU A 174 11.26 4.17 -6.16
N VAL A 175 9.99 3.78 -6.01
CA VAL A 175 9.05 4.55 -5.18
C VAL A 175 9.16 4.04 -3.74
N GLN A 176 9.44 4.96 -2.82
CA GLN A 176 9.39 4.73 -1.39
C GLN A 176 8.10 5.36 -0.88
N ALA A 177 7.28 4.57 -0.20
CA ALA A 177 6.07 5.03 0.44
C ALA A 177 6.10 4.75 1.94
N THR A 178 5.60 5.70 2.72
CA THR A 178 5.37 5.56 4.15
C THR A 178 3.87 5.52 4.35
N VAL A 179 3.39 4.41 4.91
CA VAL A 179 2.02 4.30 5.39
C VAL A 179 2.03 4.59 6.87
N THR A 180 1.18 5.51 7.32
CA THR A 180 1.09 5.91 8.74
C THR A 180 -0.31 5.59 9.23
N LEU A 181 -0.42 4.83 10.33
CA LEU A 181 -1.66 4.51 11.00
C LEU A 181 -1.65 5.11 12.41
N THR A 182 -2.68 5.91 12.72
CA THR A 182 -2.89 6.44 14.07
C THR A 182 -4.32 6.20 14.54
N GLN A 183 -4.51 6.09 15.86
CA GLN A 183 -5.82 6.05 16.49
C GLN A 183 -5.85 7.06 17.64
N ALA A 184 -6.85 7.95 17.63
CA ALA A 184 -6.92 9.11 18.53
C ALA A 184 -5.64 9.96 18.54
N GLY A 185 -4.93 10.02 17.40
CA GLY A 185 -3.68 10.74 17.25
C GLY A 185 -2.44 10.06 17.87
N GLN A 186 -2.56 8.83 18.36
CA GLN A 186 -1.43 8.01 18.81
C GLN A 186 -1.00 7.03 17.72
N PRO A 187 0.30 6.78 17.53
CA PRO A 187 0.79 5.77 16.60
C PRO A 187 0.34 4.37 17.02
N MET A 188 -0.09 3.57 16.04
CA MET A 188 -0.55 2.20 16.28
C MET A 188 0.53 1.20 15.87
N GLU A 189 1.28 0.67 16.85
CA GLU A 189 2.28 -0.38 16.63
C GLU A 189 1.62 -1.75 16.38
N GLY A 190 2.28 -2.60 15.60
CA GLY A 190 1.91 -4.02 15.48
C GLY A 190 0.71 -4.30 14.57
N GLN A 191 0.17 -3.29 13.88
CA GLN A 191 -1.02 -3.44 13.05
C GLN A 191 -0.68 -3.96 11.66
N GLN A 192 -1.45 -4.95 11.18
CA GLN A 192 -1.29 -5.46 9.82
C GLN A 192 -1.92 -4.51 8.80
N ILE A 193 -1.14 -4.18 7.77
CA ILE A 193 -1.56 -3.32 6.67
C ILE A 193 -1.36 -4.06 5.36
N ALA A 194 -2.43 -4.21 4.59
CA ALA A 194 -2.37 -4.66 3.21
C ALA A 194 -2.02 -3.49 2.29
N VAL A 195 -1.08 -3.68 1.38
CA VAL A 195 -0.61 -2.65 0.44
C VAL A 195 -0.66 -3.19 -0.99
N SER A 196 -1.06 -2.33 -1.92
CA SER A 196 -1.08 -2.61 -3.35
C SER A 196 -0.47 -1.44 -4.12
N ALA A 197 0.06 -1.73 -5.31
CA ALA A 197 0.68 -0.74 -6.17
C ALA A 197 0.22 -0.90 -7.62
N GLU A 198 -0.33 0.15 -8.21
CA GLU A 198 -0.60 0.24 -9.64
C GLU A 198 0.58 0.91 -10.35
N GLY A 199 1.01 0.38 -11.51
CA GLY A 199 2.18 0.89 -12.23
C GLY A 199 3.54 0.44 -11.67
N GLY A 200 3.53 -0.40 -10.63
CA GLY A 200 4.74 -0.90 -9.97
C GLY A 200 4.64 -2.36 -9.53
N ALA A 201 5.71 -2.86 -8.93
CA ALA A 201 5.75 -4.12 -8.19
C ALA A 201 6.29 -3.85 -6.79
N ILE A 202 5.56 -4.28 -5.76
CA ILE A 202 5.99 -4.13 -4.36
C ILE A 202 7.20 -5.05 -4.12
N LEU A 203 8.31 -4.46 -3.69
CA LEU A 203 9.53 -5.16 -3.29
C LEU A 203 9.54 -5.48 -1.80
N SER A 204 9.05 -4.53 -0.99
CA SER A 204 8.91 -4.64 0.45
C SER A 204 7.65 -3.91 0.90
N PRO A 205 6.84 -4.47 1.81
CA PRO A 205 6.94 -5.82 2.35
C PRO A 205 6.60 -6.90 1.29
N SER A 206 7.28 -8.05 1.35
CA SER A 206 7.05 -9.14 0.40
C SER A 206 5.63 -9.68 0.53
N GLY A 207 4.89 -9.76 -0.58
CA GLY A 207 3.50 -10.23 -0.57
C GLY A 207 2.46 -9.13 -0.32
N GLY A 208 2.88 -7.87 -0.15
CA GLY A 208 1.97 -6.74 -0.02
C GLY A 208 1.23 -6.70 1.32
N VAL A 209 1.78 -7.31 2.37
CA VAL A 209 1.26 -7.17 3.75
C VAL A 209 2.45 -6.92 4.67
N GLY A 210 2.35 -5.88 5.49
CA GLY A 210 3.37 -5.52 6.48
C GLY A 210 2.75 -5.17 7.83
N THR A 211 3.61 -4.94 8.81
CA THR A 211 3.21 -4.56 10.17
C THR A 211 3.77 -3.18 10.49
N THR A 212 2.97 -2.33 11.14
CA THR A 212 3.43 -1.02 11.61
C THR A 212 4.45 -1.15 12.74
N ASP A 213 5.45 -0.27 12.74
CA ASP A 213 6.44 -0.14 13.81
C ASP A 213 5.93 0.71 14.99
N ALA A 214 6.81 0.99 15.96
CA ALA A 214 6.51 1.79 17.15
C ALA A 214 6.07 3.24 16.85
N ASP A 215 6.40 3.77 15.66
CA ASP A 215 5.96 5.08 15.20
C ASP A 215 4.63 5.01 14.41
N GLY A 216 4.00 3.83 14.36
CA GLY A 216 2.78 3.58 13.60
C GLY A 216 3.01 3.56 12.10
N GLN A 217 4.24 3.31 11.65
CA GLN A 217 4.64 3.42 10.25
C GLN A 217 4.92 2.05 9.61
N LEU A 218 4.56 1.92 8.33
CA LEU A 218 4.99 0.84 7.46
C LEU A 218 5.70 1.43 6.25
N LEU A 219 6.97 1.07 6.07
CA LEU A 219 7.76 1.43 4.89
C LEU A 219 7.53 0.45 3.75
N VAL A 220 7.19 0.99 2.58
CA VAL A 220 6.89 0.25 1.36
C VAL A 220 7.84 0.68 0.25
N THR A 221 8.49 -0.29 -0.38
CA THR A 221 9.38 -0.05 -1.53
C THR A 221 8.78 -0.69 -2.78
N ILE A 222 8.75 0.07 -3.87
CA ILE A 222 8.07 -0.31 -5.11
C ILE A 222 9.00 -0.09 -6.30
N ALA A 223 9.19 -1.12 -7.12
CA ALA A 223 9.87 -1.03 -8.40
C ALA A 223 8.88 -0.58 -9.50
N PRO A 224 9.14 0.53 -10.21
CA PRO A 224 8.33 0.93 -11.36
C PRO A 224 8.32 -0.11 -12.48
N GLN A 225 7.14 -0.43 -13.00
CA GLN A 225 7.01 -1.25 -14.21
C GLN A 225 7.50 -0.47 -15.44
N ASP A 226 7.96 -1.19 -16.47
CA ASP A 226 8.41 -0.57 -17.71
C ASP A 226 7.27 0.23 -18.37
N GLY A 227 7.53 1.51 -18.64
CA GLY A 227 6.58 2.42 -19.28
C GLY A 227 5.55 3.05 -18.34
N ALA A 228 5.61 2.79 -17.03
CA ALA A 228 4.79 3.52 -16.06
C ALA A 228 5.21 5.00 -16.04
N THR A 229 4.22 5.89 -16.03
CA THR A 229 4.40 7.35 -15.85
C THR A 229 3.97 7.81 -14.46
N THR A 230 3.16 7.00 -13.79
CA THR A 230 2.61 7.25 -12.46
C THR A 230 2.55 5.93 -11.71
N ILE A 231 2.82 5.96 -10.41
CA ILE A 231 2.59 4.85 -9.50
C ILE A 231 1.61 5.28 -8.43
N THR A 232 0.54 4.50 -8.26
CA THR A 232 -0.42 4.69 -7.17
C THR A 232 -0.20 3.60 -6.12
N VAL A 233 0.05 4.00 -4.89
CA VAL A 233 0.18 3.13 -3.73
C VAL A 233 -1.11 3.22 -2.93
N SER A 234 -1.73 2.08 -2.64
CA SER A 234 -2.94 2.00 -1.82
C SER A 234 -2.66 1.13 -0.61
N ALA A 235 -3.10 1.58 0.56
CA ALA A 235 -3.03 0.85 1.82
C ALA A 235 -4.43 0.57 2.35
N GLN A 236 -4.59 -0.57 3.02
CA GLN A 236 -5.81 -0.99 3.70
C GLN A 236 -5.47 -1.55 5.08
N ALA A 237 -6.19 -1.08 6.10
CA ALA A 237 -6.18 -1.62 7.45
C ALA A 237 -7.59 -2.08 7.81
N VAL A 238 -7.69 -3.13 8.62
CA VAL A 238 -8.97 -3.69 9.06
C VAL A 238 -9.03 -3.58 10.57
N GLY A 239 -10.09 -2.94 11.09
CA GLY A 239 -10.38 -2.90 12.51
C GLY A 239 -11.57 -3.76 12.90
N HIS A 240 -11.72 -3.99 14.19
CA HIS A 240 -12.78 -4.79 14.78
C HIS A 240 -13.63 -4.01 15.77
N GLU A 241 -14.92 -4.32 15.86
CA GLU A 241 -15.80 -3.76 16.88
C GLU A 241 -15.76 -4.63 18.14
N LEU A 242 -15.46 -4.03 19.28
CA LEU A 242 -15.70 -4.63 20.58
C LEU A 242 -16.93 -3.97 21.18
N LEU A 243 -17.89 -4.78 21.61
CA LEU A 243 -19.14 -4.30 22.18
C LEU A 243 -19.28 -4.67 23.64
N TYR A 244 -19.98 -3.79 24.35
CA TYR A 244 -20.54 -4.00 25.67
C TYR A 244 -22.04 -4.16 25.55
N LEU A 245 -22.61 -5.18 26.18
CA LEU A 245 -24.04 -5.37 26.28
C LEU A 245 -24.45 -5.15 27.74
N ASP A 246 -25.15 -4.05 27.98
CA ASP A 246 -25.79 -3.74 29.26
C ASP A 246 -27.15 -4.45 29.31
N LEU A 247 -27.30 -5.45 30.18
CA LEU A 247 -28.56 -6.19 30.38
C LEU A 247 -29.40 -5.61 31.54
N GLY A 248 -28.92 -4.56 32.21
CA GLY A 248 -29.54 -3.86 33.33
C GLY A 248 -29.12 -4.37 34.72
N ASP A 249 -29.35 -3.54 35.75
CA ASP A 249 -28.85 -3.59 37.15
C ASP A 249 -28.87 -4.93 37.94
N ALA A 250 -29.43 -6.02 37.41
CA ALA A 250 -29.54 -7.32 38.07
C ALA A 250 -29.10 -8.50 37.18
N LEU A 251 -28.58 -8.23 35.99
CA LEU A 251 -28.20 -9.23 35.01
C LEU A 251 -26.74 -9.01 34.60
N GLN A 252 -26.09 -10.10 34.24
CA GLN A 252 -24.69 -10.12 33.85
C GLN A 252 -24.47 -9.36 32.56
N ASP A 253 -23.63 -8.34 32.60
CA ASP A 253 -23.19 -7.64 31.41
C ASP A 253 -22.16 -8.48 30.64
N LEU A 254 -22.18 -8.32 29.32
CA LEU A 254 -21.45 -9.17 28.38
C LEU A 254 -20.57 -8.33 27.46
N THR A 255 -19.49 -8.94 26.97
CA THR A 255 -18.70 -8.39 25.87
C THR A 255 -18.65 -9.35 24.69
N ILE A 256 -18.71 -8.79 23.48
CA ILE A 256 -18.69 -9.50 22.21
C ILE A 256 -17.69 -8.82 21.30
N LEU A 257 -16.91 -9.62 20.56
CA LEU A 257 -16.12 -9.16 19.45
C LEU A 257 -16.88 -9.39 18.13
N ASN A 258 -16.88 -8.39 17.24
CA ASN A 258 -17.41 -8.45 15.88
C ASN A 258 -18.91 -8.77 15.77
N LEU A 259 -19.74 -7.93 16.35
CA LEU A 259 -21.19 -7.96 16.10
C LEU A 259 -21.56 -7.40 14.71
N GLY A 260 -20.61 -6.70 14.06
CA GLY A 260 -20.76 -6.13 12.72
C GLY A 260 -19.66 -6.56 11.74
N SER A 261 -19.74 -6.01 10.52
CA SER A 261 -18.65 -6.12 9.54
C SER A 261 -17.40 -5.41 10.08
N PRO A 262 -16.19 -5.95 9.88
CA PRO A 262 -14.96 -5.23 10.14
C PRO A 262 -14.99 -3.85 9.47
N CYS A 263 -14.38 -2.85 10.11
CA CYS A 263 -14.21 -1.53 9.51
C CYS A 263 -12.97 -1.53 8.62
N ASP A 264 -13.17 -1.09 7.37
CA ASP A 264 -12.09 -0.93 6.39
C ASP A 264 -11.61 0.52 6.36
N TYR A 265 -10.34 0.71 6.66
CA TYR A 265 -9.65 1.98 6.48
C TYR A 265 -8.78 1.88 5.23
N SER A 266 -8.90 2.86 4.33
CA SER A 266 -8.09 2.87 3.10
C SER A 266 -7.58 4.26 2.78
N ALA A 267 -6.35 4.30 2.26
CA ALA A 267 -5.71 5.52 1.80
C ALA A 267 -4.82 5.24 0.59
N SER A 268 -4.57 6.26 -0.21
CA SER A 268 -3.71 6.13 -1.37
C SER A 268 -2.93 7.40 -1.66
N ALA A 269 -1.77 7.22 -2.29
CA ALA A 269 -0.94 8.29 -2.81
C ALA A 269 -0.46 7.95 -4.22
N SER A 270 -0.27 8.98 -5.05
CA SER A 270 0.28 8.83 -6.40
C SER A 270 1.59 9.59 -6.53
N VAL A 271 2.56 8.97 -7.19
CA VAL A 271 3.84 9.58 -7.54
C VAL A 271 3.95 9.61 -9.06
N GLU A 272 4.12 10.81 -9.62
CA GLU A 272 4.54 10.91 -11.01
C GLU A 272 5.99 10.47 -11.12
N LEU A 273 6.23 9.50 -11.99
CA LEU A 273 7.57 9.13 -12.40
C LEU A 273 8.01 10.21 -13.36
N THR A 274 8.54 11.32 -12.83
CA THR A 274 9.35 12.23 -13.62
C THR A 274 10.63 11.47 -13.97
N VAL A 275 10.52 10.60 -14.98
CA VAL A 275 11.70 10.14 -15.69
C VAL A 275 12.28 11.44 -16.21
N GLY A 276 13.40 11.89 -15.63
CA GLY A 276 14.24 12.88 -16.28
C GLY A 276 14.59 12.27 -17.62
N TYR A 277 13.77 12.55 -18.63
CA TYR A 277 14.10 12.21 -19.99
C TYR A 277 15.42 12.94 -20.20
N GLY A 278 16.51 12.18 -20.39
CA GLY A 278 17.72 12.81 -20.89
C GLY A 278 17.28 13.50 -22.17
N ASP A 279 17.66 14.76 -22.37
CA ASP A 279 17.15 15.54 -23.50
C ASP A 279 17.30 14.69 -24.78
N PRO A 280 16.16 14.26 -25.37
CA PRO A 280 16.17 13.30 -26.46
C PRO A 280 16.91 13.85 -27.67
N ARG A 281 17.08 15.18 -27.77
CA ARG A 281 17.82 15.86 -28.84
C ARG A 281 19.31 15.51 -28.82
N THR A 282 19.86 15.20 -27.66
CA THR A 282 21.31 14.99 -27.51
C THR A 282 21.76 13.62 -28.02
N ILE A 283 22.97 13.55 -28.58
CA ILE A 283 23.61 12.27 -28.89
C ILE A 283 23.79 11.38 -27.63
N GLY A 284 23.93 12.00 -26.46
CA GLY A 284 24.05 11.30 -25.17
C GLY A 284 22.84 10.42 -24.88
N PHE A 285 21.63 10.96 -25.08
CA PHE A 285 20.39 10.21 -24.96
C PHE A 285 20.39 8.96 -25.86
N TRP A 286 20.70 9.11 -27.16
CA TRP A 286 20.69 7.99 -28.10
C TRP A 286 21.77 6.94 -27.81
N LYS A 287 22.94 7.36 -27.31
CA LYS A 287 23.96 6.43 -26.82
C LYS A 287 23.44 5.60 -25.65
N HIS A 288 22.71 6.20 -24.71
CA HIS A 288 22.08 5.44 -23.61
C HIS A 288 21.02 4.46 -24.12
N GLN A 289 20.28 4.80 -25.18
CA GLN A 289 19.31 3.87 -25.77
C GLN A 289 19.95 2.59 -26.33
N VAL A 290 21.22 2.62 -26.73
CA VAL A 290 21.89 1.50 -27.42
C VAL A 290 23.08 0.87 -26.68
N SER A 291 23.70 1.57 -25.74
CA SER A 291 25.00 1.18 -25.14
C SER A 291 24.90 0.00 -24.17
N GLY A 292 23.70 -0.41 -23.77
CA GLY A 292 23.52 -1.41 -22.71
C GLY A 292 23.96 -0.93 -21.32
N CYS A 293 24.40 0.33 -21.21
CA CYS A 293 24.72 1.01 -19.97
C CYS A 293 23.58 1.99 -19.64
N GLY A 294 22.90 1.73 -18.51
CA GLY A 294 21.70 2.47 -18.10
C GLY A 294 20.39 1.83 -18.60
N ARG A 295 19.25 2.38 -18.14
CA ARG A 295 17.91 1.92 -18.55
C ARG A 295 17.50 2.70 -19.81
N PRO A 296 17.34 2.05 -20.98
CA PRO A 296 16.85 2.74 -22.18
C PRO A 296 15.44 3.26 -21.93
N GLN A 297 15.19 4.49 -22.36
CA GLN A 297 13.90 5.19 -22.24
C GLN A 297 13.01 4.91 -23.46
N VAL A 298 13.60 4.56 -24.61
CA VAL A 298 12.89 4.16 -25.83
C VAL A 298 13.01 2.66 -26.01
N ALA A 299 11.87 1.97 -26.10
CA ALA A 299 11.85 0.53 -26.32
C ALA A 299 12.60 0.15 -27.60
N ARG A 300 13.45 -0.88 -27.51
CA ARG A 300 14.25 -1.35 -28.65
C ARG A 300 13.43 -1.64 -29.91
N ARG A 301 12.22 -2.21 -29.76
CA ARG A 301 11.31 -2.51 -30.89
C ARG A 301 10.88 -1.23 -31.62
N THR A 302 10.72 -0.12 -30.91
CA THR A 302 10.38 1.18 -31.48
C THR A 302 11.55 1.68 -32.34
N ILE A 303 12.77 1.65 -31.80
CA ILE A 303 13.99 2.04 -32.54
C ILE A 303 14.19 1.16 -33.78
N GLU A 304 13.99 -0.16 -33.65
CA GLU A 304 14.08 -1.09 -34.78
C GLU A 304 13.06 -0.79 -35.89
N SER A 305 11.92 -0.17 -35.58
CA SER A 305 10.91 0.19 -36.58
C SER A 305 11.29 1.41 -37.43
N TRP A 306 12.24 2.23 -36.96
CA TRP A 306 12.80 3.36 -37.72
C TRP A 306 13.96 2.96 -38.64
N LEU A 307 14.43 1.71 -38.55
CA LEU A 307 15.49 1.20 -39.41
C LEU A 307 14.88 0.62 -40.71
N PRO A 308 15.58 0.72 -41.87
CA PRO A 308 16.95 1.22 -42.02
C PRO A 308 17.07 2.75 -42.04
N LEU A 309 18.14 3.28 -41.43
CA LEU A 309 18.55 4.67 -41.59
C LEU A 309 19.67 4.78 -42.60
N GLN A 310 19.54 5.71 -43.56
CA GLN A 310 20.61 6.10 -44.46
C GLN A 310 21.25 7.40 -43.94
N VAL A 311 22.54 7.36 -43.59
CA VAL A 311 23.33 8.52 -43.14
C VAL A 311 24.56 8.60 -44.04
N PHE A 312 24.57 9.57 -44.95
CA PHE A 312 25.60 9.70 -45.98
C PHE A 312 25.77 8.40 -46.79
N ASP A 313 26.99 7.84 -46.82
CA ASP A 313 27.33 6.56 -47.45
C ASP A 313 27.15 5.34 -46.52
N VAL A 314 26.61 5.52 -45.32
CA VAL A 314 26.39 4.46 -44.33
C VAL A 314 24.91 4.09 -44.22
N ARG A 315 24.60 2.81 -44.49
CA ARG A 315 23.26 2.23 -44.28
C ARG A 315 23.21 1.45 -42.97
N ILE A 316 22.39 1.90 -42.03
CA ILE A 316 22.18 1.29 -40.71
C ILE A 316 20.88 0.49 -40.75
N ALA A 317 20.95 -0.81 -41.00
CA ALA A 317 19.78 -1.67 -41.24
C ALA A 317 19.35 -2.50 -40.03
N SER A 318 20.07 -2.45 -38.92
CA SER A 318 19.77 -3.24 -37.72
C SER A 318 20.21 -2.54 -36.44
N PHE A 319 19.58 -2.89 -35.30
CA PHE A 319 19.95 -2.35 -34.00
C PHE A 319 21.42 -2.59 -33.64
N ARG A 320 21.98 -3.74 -34.06
CA ARG A 320 23.42 -4.04 -33.88
C ARG A 320 24.30 -3.05 -34.64
N GLN A 321 23.96 -2.72 -35.89
CA GLN A 321 24.68 -1.71 -36.67
C GLN A 321 24.50 -0.32 -36.07
N LEU A 322 23.31 0.01 -35.57
CA LEU A 322 23.04 1.29 -34.91
C LEU A 322 23.92 1.46 -33.67
N ARG A 323 23.99 0.43 -32.83
CA ARG A 323 24.93 0.40 -31.69
C ARG A 323 26.37 0.56 -32.16
N GLY A 324 26.78 -0.15 -33.21
CA GLY A 324 28.12 -0.03 -33.79
C GLY A 324 28.46 1.37 -34.33
N VAL A 325 27.44 2.18 -34.67
CA VAL A 325 27.62 3.59 -35.03
C VAL A 325 27.71 4.45 -33.77
N LEU A 326 26.72 4.40 -32.88
CA LEU A 326 26.60 5.34 -31.76
C LEU A 326 27.56 5.05 -30.60
N ASP A 327 27.91 3.79 -30.34
CA ASP A 327 28.68 3.32 -29.17
C ASP A 327 30.17 3.09 -29.52
N LEU A 328 30.81 4.03 -30.22
CA LEU A 328 32.24 3.95 -30.54
C LEU A 328 33.08 4.67 -29.47
N GLY A 329 33.94 3.93 -28.76
CA GLY A 329 34.83 4.52 -27.75
C GLY A 329 35.90 5.47 -28.30
N ARG A 330 36.36 5.27 -29.54
CA ARG A 330 37.25 6.19 -30.27
C ARG A 330 36.82 6.29 -31.73
N ALA A 331 36.17 7.40 -32.08
CA ALA A 331 35.68 7.67 -33.42
C ALA A 331 36.59 8.65 -34.18
N THR A 332 36.92 8.32 -35.44
CA THR A 332 37.49 9.25 -36.43
C THR A 332 36.51 10.38 -36.76
N MET A 333 36.96 11.49 -37.35
CA MET A 333 36.06 12.60 -37.71
C MET A 333 34.92 12.17 -38.65
N ARG A 334 35.22 11.33 -39.65
CA ARG A 334 34.18 10.71 -40.50
C ARG A 334 33.14 9.93 -39.68
N GLN A 335 33.58 9.13 -38.71
CA GLN A 335 32.67 8.38 -37.85
C GLN A 335 31.87 9.29 -36.90
N ARG A 336 32.47 10.38 -36.41
CA ARG A 336 31.77 11.37 -35.57
C ARG A 336 30.68 12.10 -36.36
N ALA A 337 30.93 12.45 -37.62
CA ALA A 337 29.91 13.02 -38.50
C ALA A 337 28.72 12.06 -38.66
N VAL A 338 29.00 10.78 -38.98
CA VAL A 338 27.96 9.74 -39.08
C VAL A 338 27.21 9.58 -37.75
N GLN A 339 27.91 9.59 -36.61
CA GLN A 339 27.30 9.49 -35.27
C GLN A 339 26.32 10.63 -34.99
N GLN A 340 26.74 11.88 -35.18
CA GLN A 340 25.91 13.05 -34.89
C GLN A 340 24.69 13.09 -35.79
N CYS A 341 24.86 12.90 -37.10
CA CYS A 341 23.74 12.90 -38.03
C CYS A 341 22.83 11.67 -37.89
N THR A 342 23.33 10.56 -37.32
CA THR A 342 22.47 9.43 -36.91
C THR A 342 21.57 9.84 -35.75
N ALA A 343 22.09 10.50 -34.71
CA ALA A 343 21.29 11.03 -33.61
C ALA A 343 20.25 12.03 -34.10
N THR A 344 20.61 12.95 -35.01
CA THR A 344 19.66 13.88 -35.64
C THR A 344 18.52 13.18 -36.36
N LYS A 345 18.80 12.12 -37.13
CA LYS A 345 17.74 11.33 -37.79
C LYS A 345 16.86 10.56 -36.80
N LEU A 346 17.42 10.12 -35.68
CA LEU A 346 16.64 9.50 -34.61
C LEU A 346 15.73 10.53 -33.91
N ASN A 347 16.20 11.77 -33.70
CA ASN A 347 15.36 12.89 -33.21
C ASN A 347 14.16 13.12 -34.13
N ILE A 348 14.38 13.11 -35.44
CA ILE A 348 13.31 13.28 -36.43
C ILE A 348 12.35 12.09 -36.40
N ALA A 349 12.86 10.86 -36.34
CA ALA A 349 12.03 9.65 -36.28
C ALA A 349 11.23 9.53 -34.98
N TYR A 350 11.78 10.04 -33.87
CA TYR A 350 11.11 10.09 -32.57
C TYR A 350 10.07 11.21 -32.48
N GLY A 351 10.18 12.24 -33.32
CA GLY A 351 9.24 13.36 -33.42
C GLY A 351 9.67 14.63 -32.69
N GLU A 352 10.89 14.68 -32.17
CA GLU A 352 11.45 15.86 -31.48
C GLU A 352 11.85 16.97 -32.45
N LEU A 353 12.17 16.59 -33.68
CA LEU A 353 12.50 17.50 -34.78
C LEU A 353 11.63 17.19 -35.99
N SER A 354 11.28 18.23 -36.74
CA SER A 354 10.67 18.08 -38.05
C SER A 354 11.63 18.58 -39.11
N MET A 355 11.51 18.07 -40.35
CA MET A 355 12.31 18.56 -41.47
C MET A 355 12.12 20.05 -41.75
N GLY A 356 10.97 20.63 -41.32
CA GLY A 356 10.67 22.06 -41.45
C GLY A 356 11.02 22.90 -40.22
N SER A 357 11.60 22.30 -39.17
CA SER A 357 12.05 23.04 -37.99
C SER A 357 13.22 23.94 -38.37
N TRP A 358 13.22 25.18 -37.91
CA TRP A 358 14.36 26.08 -38.05
C TRP A 358 15.44 25.70 -37.06
N VAL A 359 16.68 25.72 -37.54
CA VAL A 359 17.88 25.40 -36.76
C VAL A 359 18.90 26.50 -37.00
N ASP A 360 19.73 26.73 -35.99
CA ASP A 360 20.90 27.59 -36.07
C ASP A 360 22.08 26.70 -36.45
N THR A 361 22.68 26.86 -37.63
CA THR A 361 23.82 26.02 -38.06
C THR A 361 25.18 26.63 -37.76
N ASP A 362 25.26 27.92 -37.42
CA ASP A 362 26.51 28.64 -37.16
C ASP A 362 26.72 29.01 -35.67
N GLY A 363 25.70 28.81 -34.83
CA GLY A 363 25.75 28.98 -33.38
C GLY A 363 25.56 30.42 -32.91
N ASP A 364 24.99 31.32 -33.74
CA ASP A 364 24.77 32.72 -33.39
C ASP A 364 23.51 32.98 -32.54
N GLY A 365 22.69 31.94 -32.32
CA GLY A 365 21.45 31.96 -31.57
C GLY A 365 20.20 32.29 -32.39
N ALA A 366 20.31 32.45 -33.71
CA ALA A 366 19.21 32.66 -34.63
C ALA A 366 19.08 31.51 -35.64
N GLY A 367 17.84 31.07 -35.90
CA GLY A 367 17.60 30.06 -36.93
C GLY A 367 17.95 30.59 -38.31
N ASP A 368 18.90 29.95 -39.00
CA ASP A 368 19.43 30.37 -40.30
C ASP A 368 18.99 29.45 -41.46
N SER A 369 18.54 28.23 -41.14
CA SER A 369 18.15 27.20 -42.10
C SER A 369 17.13 26.22 -41.54
N THR A 370 16.49 25.44 -42.40
CA THR A 370 15.63 24.34 -41.95
C THR A 370 16.45 23.07 -41.68
N VAL A 371 15.95 22.15 -40.85
CA VAL A 371 16.58 20.83 -40.66
C VAL A 371 16.85 20.12 -41.99
N ALA A 372 15.95 20.25 -42.97
CA ALA A 372 16.15 19.69 -44.31
C ALA A 372 17.36 20.30 -45.02
N ASP A 373 17.44 21.63 -45.09
CA ASP A 373 18.54 22.35 -45.76
C ASP A 373 19.88 22.09 -45.04
N ALA A 374 19.88 22.11 -43.71
CA ALA A 374 21.05 21.82 -42.90
C ALA A 374 21.58 20.39 -43.12
N LEU A 375 20.69 19.39 -43.23
CA LEU A 375 21.09 18.02 -43.55
C LEU A 375 21.63 17.86 -44.97
N ASP A 376 21.12 18.63 -45.94
CA ASP A 376 21.66 18.69 -47.30
C ASP A 376 23.06 19.31 -47.30
N PHE A 377 23.28 20.42 -46.56
CA PHE A 377 24.61 21.01 -46.39
C PHE A 377 25.60 20.06 -45.71
N ALA A 378 25.16 19.35 -44.66
CA ALA A 378 25.98 18.34 -44.00
C ALA A 378 26.35 17.21 -44.96
N SER A 379 25.43 16.82 -45.86
CA SER A 379 25.69 15.81 -46.89
C SER A 379 26.73 16.28 -47.90
N ASP A 380 26.59 17.49 -48.43
CA ASP A 380 27.55 18.07 -49.37
C ASP A 380 28.94 18.19 -48.76
N ALA A 381 29.05 18.70 -47.53
CA ALA A 381 30.31 18.77 -46.78
C ALA A 381 30.94 17.38 -46.59
N TYR A 382 30.14 16.39 -46.18
CA TYR A 382 30.61 15.02 -45.99
C TYR A 382 31.19 14.42 -47.28
N PHE A 383 30.52 14.59 -48.42
CA PHE A 383 31.01 14.07 -49.71
C PHE A 383 32.18 14.86 -50.28
N ALA A 384 32.32 16.15 -49.91
CA ALA A 384 33.53 16.94 -50.15
C ALA A 384 34.72 16.54 -49.23
N ARG A 385 34.52 15.57 -48.34
CA ARG A 385 35.47 15.10 -47.30
C ARG A 385 35.73 16.13 -46.19
N ASP A 386 34.85 17.11 -46.04
CA ASP A 386 34.83 18.01 -44.90
C ASP A 386 33.95 17.43 -43.79
N TYR A 387 34.50 16.43 -43.10
CA TYR A 387 33.79 15.71 -42.05
C TYR A 387 33.59 16.52 -40.77
N GLU A 388 34.38 17.58 -40.56
CA GLU A 388 34.26 18.44 -39.38
C GLU A 388 33.02 19.32 -39.53
N THR A 389 32.88 20.02 -40.66
CA THR A 389 31.67 20.80 -40.96
C THR A 389 30.40 19.94 -40.94
N ALA A 390 30.43 18.74 -41.55
CA ALA A 390 29.29 17.83 -41.52
C ALA A 390 28.91 17.36 -40.10
N LYS A 391 29.91 17.16 -39.23
CA LYS A 391 29.71 16.82 -37.82
C LYS A 391 29.10 18.00 -37.07
N ASP A 392 29.67 19.18 -37.23
CA ASP A 392 29.30 20.40 -36.50
C ASP A 392 27.86 20.79 -36.79
N ILE A 393 27.42 20.77 -38.06
CA ILE A 393 26.01 21.04 -38.42
C ILE A 393 25.05 20.12 -37.66
N CYS A 394 25.28 18.80 -37.69
CA CYS A 394 24.41 17.85 -36.98
C CYS A 394 24.53 17.93 -35.46
N ASP A 395 25.70 18.31 -34.94
CA ASP A 395 25.91 18.54 -33.50
C ASP A 395 25.12 19.78 -33.04
N THR A 396 25.15 20.88 -33.80
CA THR A 396 24.37 22.08 -33.48
C THR A 396 22.88 21.76 -33.46
N ILE A 397 22.36 21.02 -34.45
CA ILE A 397 20.96 20.57 -34.47
C ILE A 397 20.59 19.75 -33.21
N ASN A 398 21.51 18.92 -32.71
CA ASN A 398 21.28 18.05 -31.55
C ASN A 398 21.37 18.80 -30.20
N ASN A 399 21.84 20.05 -30.19
CA ASN A 399 22.05 20.85 -28.97
C ASN A 399 21.24 22.16 -28.95
N LEU A 400 20.17 22.28 -29.77
CA LEU A 400 19.26 23.44 -29.83
C LEU A 400 18.34 23.60 -28.62
#